data_AF-A0A1Y1T085-F1
#
_entry.id   AF-A0A1Y1T085-F1
#
_cell.length_a   1.000
_cell.length_b   1.000
_cell.length_c   1.000
_cell.angle_alpha   90.00
_cell.angle_beta   90.00
_cell.angle_gamma   90.00
#
_symmetry.space_group_name_H-M   'P 1'
#
loop_
_entity.id
_entity.type
_entity.pdbx_description
1 polymer ?
#
loop_
_entity_poly.entity_id
_entity_poly.type
_entity_poly.pdbx_seq_one_letter_code
_entity_poly.pdbx_strand_id
1 'polypeptide(L)'
;MERKIIKTGDGSATIHLPEWDEQYHSKHGALQEAMHVFIKMGLDFTIAEFDKSKLSILEIGFGTGLNALLTAFYGSTIKIEYTGVEAYPVKPEELVFLDYASVLPDFDTAANVFNKMHQVDWEKSSAITSNFSLKKQEKTFQEIQDQDTFDLIYFDAFGARVQPELWTEEIFLKMYNSLKLNGVLVTYAAKGSVRRAMQAVGFSVERLPGPPGKREMLRAVKK
;
A
#
# COMPACT_ATOMS: atom_id res chain seq x y z
N MET A 1 20.17 -9.30 4.41
CA MET A 1 19.06 -10.25 4.59
C MET A 1 18.88 -11.03 3.30
N GLU A 2 18.80 -12.36 3.38
CA GLU A 2 18.48 -13.19 2.22
C GLU A 2 17.03 -12.92 1.75
N ARG A 3 16.82 -12.81 0.43
CA ARG A 3 15.50 -12.60 -0.19
C ARG A 3 15.22 -13.73 -1.16
N LYS A 4 14.07 -14.40 -1.03
CA LYS A 4 13.65 -15.53 -1.89
C LYS A 4 12.34 -15.23 -2.58
N ILE A 5 12.30 -15.39 -3.91
CA ILE A 5 11.06 -15.24 -4.66
C ILE A 5 10.26 -16.54 -4.58
N ILE A 6 8.98 -16.44 -4.19
CA ILE A 6 8.06 -17.58 -4.13
C ILE A 6 6.76 -17.24 -4.86
N LYS A 7 6.06 -18.27 -5.36
CA LYS A 7 4.70 -18.13 -5.91
C LYS A 7 3.66 -18.22 -4.79
N THR A 8 2.65 -17.38 -4.86
CA THR A 8 1.51 -17.35 -3.93
C THR A 8 0.33 -18.14 -4.49
N GLY A 9 -0.72 -18.33 -3.69
CA GLY A 9 -1.89 -19.14 -4.04
C GLY A 9 -2.68 -18.67 -5.27
N ASP A 10 -2.49 -17.43 -5.72
CA ASP A 10 -3.14 -16.86 -6.91
C ASP A 10 -2.22 -16.78 -8.15
N GLY A 11 -1.01 -17.34 -8.07
CA GLY A 11 -0.03 -17.34 -9.16
C GLY A 11 0.88 -16.10 -9.23
N SER A 12 0.57 -15.05 -8.47
CA SER A 12 1.46 -13.89 -8.31
C SER A 12 2.69 -14.25 -7.45
N ALA A 13 3.78 -13.51 -7.62
CA ALA A 13 5.00 -13.72 -6.84
C ALA A 13 5.00 -12.89 -5.53
N THR A 14 5.85 -13.28 -4.58
CA THR A 14 6.18 -12.44 -3.42
C THR A 14 7.63 -12.68 -3.00
N ILE A 15 8.20 -11.73 -2.26
CA ILE A 15 9.53 -11.86 -1.67
C ILE A 15 9.37 -12.41 -0.25
N HIS A 16 9.99 -13.54 0.04
CA HIS A 16 10.12 -14.13 1.37
C HIS A 16 11.47 -13.73 1.99
N LEU A 17 11.41 -13.24 3.22
CA LEU A 17 12.54 -12.98 4.12
C LEU A 17 12.66 -14.15 5.13
N PRO A 18 13.51 -15.16 4.89
CA PRO A 18 13.57 -16.37 5.72
C PRO A 18 13.95 -16.09 7.18
N GLU A 19 14.78 -15.06 7.39
CA GLU A 19 15.23 -14.64 8.72
C GLU A 19 14.07 -14.14 9.61
N TRP A 20 12.99 -13.63 9.00
CA TRP A 20 11.81 -13.12 9.71
C TRP A 20 10.62 -14.10 9.69
N ASP A 21 10.73 -15.17 8.89
CA ASP A 21 9.61 -16.01 8.49
C ASP A 21 8.42 -15.13 8.06
N GLU A 22 8.69 -14.19 7.14
CA GLU A 22 7.73 -13.17 6.71
C GLU A 22 7.86 -12.91 5.21
N GLN A 23 6.77 -12.52 4.57
CA GLN A 23 6.72 -12.22 3.15
C GLN A 23 6.23 -10.78 2.92
N TYR A 24 6.60 -10.19 1.78
CA TYR A 24 6.11 -8.86 1.37
C TYR A 24 4.59 -8.83 1.16
N HIS A 25 3.99 -9.97 0.82
CA HIS A 25 2.55 -10.12 0.60
C HIS A 25 2.09 -11.48 1.09
N SER A 26 0.79 -11.63 1.32
CA SER A 26 0.18 -12.91 1.69
C SER A 26 0.54 -14.06 0.74
N LYS A 27 0.97 -15.19 1.32
CA LYS A 27 1.16 -16.46 0.60
C LYS A 27 -0.13 -17.01 -0.03
N HIS A 28 -1.30 -16.59 0.46
CA HIS A 28 -2.59 -17.01 -0.09
C HIS A 28 -2.91 -16.36 -1.44
N GLY A 29 -2.22 -15.26 -1.78
CA GLY A 29 -2.38 -14.55 -3.04
C GLY A 29 -2.02 -13.06 -2.87
N ALA A 30 -0.91 -12.62 -3.46
CA ALA A 30 -0.49 -11.22 -3.34
C ALA A 30 -1.44 -10.29 -4.11
N LEU A 31 -1.81 -10.66 -5.33
CA LEU A 31 -2.74 -9.91 -6.16
C LEU A 31 -4.14 -9.86 -5.52
N GLN A 32 -4.64 -10.99 -5.03
CA GLN A 32 -5.96 -11.06 -4.40
C GLN A 32 -6.04 -10.23 -3.13
N GLU A 33 -5.00 -10.28 -2.28
CA GLU A 33 -4.93 -9.45 -1.08
C GLU A 33 -4.90 -7.97 -1.43
N ALA A 34 -4.03 -7.56 -2.36
CA ALA A 34 -3.90 -6.15 -2.74
C ALA A 34 -5.19 -5.59 -3.37
N MET A 35 -5.81 -6.36 -4.26
CA MET A 35 -7.09 -6.00 -4.86
C MET A 35 -8.23 -5.89 -3.84
N HIS A 36 -8.26 -6.77 -2.84
CA HIS A 36 -9.30 -6.72 -1.81
C HIS A 36 -9.08 -5.58 -0.83
N VAL A 37 -7.89 -5.51 -0.23
CA VAL A 37 -7.57 -4.59 0.87
C VAL A 37 -7.44 -3.16 0.36
N PHE A 38 -6.57 -2.92 -0.63
CA PHE A 38 -6.18 -1.57 -1.00
C PHE A 38 -7.08 -1.00 -2.09
N ILE A 39 -7.43 -1.79 -3.11
CA ILE A 39 -8.30 -1.31 -4.20
C ILE A 39 -9.76 -1.27 -3.75
N LYS A 40 -10.39 -2.43 -3.48
CA LYS A 40 -11.84 -2.48 -3.19
C LYS A 40 -12.22 -1.81 -1.87
N MET A 41 -11.52 -2.15 -0.78
CA MET A 41 -11.87 -1.64 0.55
C MET A 41 -11.28 -0.26 0.86
N GLY A 42 -10.26 0.17 0.11
CA GLY A 42 -9.60 1.46 0.22
C GLY A 42 -10.01 2.43 -0.88
N LEU A 43 -9.47 2.25 -2.09
CA LEU A 43 -9.63 3.17 -3.23
C LEU A 43 -11.09 3.34 -3.63
N ASP A 44 -11.78 2.25 -3.98
CA ASP A 44 -13.17 2.28 -4.46
C ASP A 44 -14.08 2.90 -3.39
N PHE A 45 -13.89 2.52 -2.13
CA PHE A 45 -14.62 3.11 -1.00
C PHE A 45 -14.38 4.61 -0.89
N THR A 46 -13.13 5.07 -0.96
CA THR A 46 -12.79 6.49 -0.80
C THR A 46 -13.37 7.33 -1.94
N ILE A 47 -13.33 6.81 -3.17
CA ILE A 47 -13.94 7.46 -4.35
C ILE A 47 -15.46 7.58 -4.16
N ALA A 48 -16.12 6.48 -3.81
CA ALA A 48 -17.57 6.41 -3.73
C ALA A 48 -18.16 7.20 -2.54
N GLU A 49 -17.57 7.07 -1.35
CA GLU A 49 -18.08 7.69 -0.12
C GLU A 49 -17.92 9.21 -0.13
N PHE A 50 -16.86 9.73 -0.76
CA PHE A 50 -16.52 11.16 -0.71
C PHE A 50 -16.55 11.87 -2.07
N ASP A 51 -17.11 11.23 -3.10
CA ASP A 51 -17.31 11.75 -4.47
C ASP A 51 -16.04 12.42 -5.05
N LYS A 52 -14.92 11.70 -4.99
CA LYS A 52 -13.59 12.23 -5.34
C LYS A 52 -13.26 12.01 -6.82
N SER A 53 -13.06 13.08 -7.57
CA SER A 53 -12.54 13.05 -8.95
C SER A 53 -11.01 13.14 -9.04
N LYS A 54 -10.36 13.44 -7.91
CA LYS A 54 -8.90 13.42 -7.72
C LYS A 54 -8.58 12.92 -6.31
N LEU A 55 -7.54 12.11 -6.17
CA LEU A 55 -7.04 11.60 -4.89
C LEU A 55 -5.53 11.76 -4.76
N SER A 56 -5.10 12.14 -3.55
CA SER A 56 -3.71 12.01 -3.14
C SER A 56 -3.58 10.78 -2.23
N ILE A 57 -2.72 9.84 -2.58
CA ILE A 57 -2.54 8.56 -1.87
C ILE A 57 -1.14 8.50 -1.27
N LEU A 58 -1.05 8.03 -0.02
CA LEU A 58 0.21 7.67 0.64
C LEU A 58 0.25 6.16 0.87
N GLU A 59 1.32 5.51 0.44
CA GLU A 59 1.62 4.13 0.77
C GLU A 59 2.78 4.05 1.76
N ILE A 60 2.52 3.34 2.85
CA ILE A 60 3.50 3.01 3.88
C ILE A 60 4.07 1.64 3.54
N GLY A 61 5.29 1.63 3.00
CA GLY A 61 5.92 0.44 2.45
C GLY A 61 5.67 0.31 0.95
N PHE A 62 6.33 1.14 0.13
CA PHE A 62 6.25 1.01 -1.33
C PHE A 62 6.66 -0.40 -1.80
N GLY A 63 7.63 -1.01 -1.11
CA GLY A 63 7.99 -2.41 -1.28
C GLY A 63 8.30 -2.76 -2.73
N THR A 64 7.48 -3.65 -3.29
CA THR A 64 7.64 -4.10 -4.68
C THR A 64 6.86 -3.27 -5.70
N GLY A 65 6.13 -2.24 -5.27
CA GLY A 65 5.28 -1.42 -6.12
C GLY A 65 3.99 -2.10 -6.62
N LEU A 66 3.55 -3.21 -5.99
CA LEU A 66 2.35 -3.93 -6.43
C LEU A 66 1.08 -3.08 -6.26
N ASN A 67 0.85 -2.50 -5.08
CA ASN A 67 -0.34 -1.68 -4.82
C ASN A 67 -0.37 -0.45 -5.73
N ALA A 68 0.79 0.17 -5.96
CA ALA A 68 0.93 1.31 -6.86
C ALA A 68 0.65 0.92 -8.33
N LEU A 69 1.11 -0.25 -8.79
CA LEU A 69 0.80 -0.77 -10.14
C LEU A 69 -0.71 -0.99 -10.30
N LEU A 70 -1.33 -1.67 -9.33
CA LEU A 70 -2.77 -1.93 -9.36
C LEU A 70 -3.57 -0.63 -9.29
N THR A 71 -3.13 0.33 -8.50
CA THR A 71 -3.79 1.65 -8.42
C THR A 71 -3.67 2.40 -9.73
N ALA A 72 -2.50 2.39 -10.38
CA ALA A 72 -2.32 3.02 -11.69
C ALA A 72 -3.15 2.35 -12.80
N PHE A 73 -3.31 1.03 -12.72
CA PHE A 73 -4.04 0.23 -13.70
C PHE A 73 -5.57 0.32 -13.52
N TYR A 74 -6.08 0.14 -12.29
CA TYR A 74 -7.50 0.12 -11.97
C TYR A 74 -8.08 1.52 -11.67
N GLY A 75 -7.27 2.46 -11.16
CA GLY A 75 -7.70 3.83 -10.85
C GLY A 75 -7.76 4.77 -12.06
N SER A 76 -7.68 4.24 -13.29
CA SER A 76 -7.51 5.02 -14.53
C SER A 76 -8.64 5.99 -14.86
N THR A 77 -9.77 5.95 -14.15
CA THR A 77 -10.91 6.84 -14.35
C THR A 77 -10.82 8.16 -13.59
N ILE A 78 -9.89 8.30 -12.63
CA ILE A 78 -9.68 9.52 -11.83
C ILE A 78 -8.21 9.93 -11.80
N LYS A 79 -7.92 11.17 -11.40
CA LYS A 79 -6.54 11.63 -11.23
C LYS A 79 -5.96 11.21 -9.88
N ILE A 80 -4.83 10.49 -9.89
CA ILE A 80 -4.18 9.99 -8.69
C ILE A 80 -2.75 10.56 -8.58
N GLU A 81 -2.48 11.18 -7.43
CA GLU A 81 -1.15 11.59 -6.98
C GLU A 81 -0.69 10.60 -5.92
N TYR A 82 0.20 9.69 -6.29
CA TYR A 82 0.63 8.60 -5.42
C TYR A 82 1.99 8.90 -4.81
N THR A 83 2.12 8.74 -3.50
CA THR A 83 3.38 8.83 -2.77
C THR A 83 3.67 7.51 -2.09
N GLY A 84 4.76 6.84 -2.45
CA GLY A 84 5.23 5.64 -1.76
C GLY A 84 6.42 5.94 -0.86
N VAL A 85 6.36 5.56 0.41
CA VAL A 85 7.48 5.68 1.35
C VAL A 85 8.11 4.31 1.57
N GLU A 86 9.43 4.22 1.47
CA GLU A 86 10.18 2.99 1.66
C GLU A 86 11.54 3.29 2.28
N ALA A 87 11.92 2.53 3.31
CA ALA A 87 13.21 2.70 3.96
C ALA A 87 14.31 1.86 3.30
N TYR A 88 13.93 0.74 2.68
CA TYR A 88 14.86 -0.24 2.12
C TYR A 88 14.39 -0.73 0.74
N PRO A 89 14.57 0.08 -0.32
CA PRO A 89 14.09 -0.24 -1.66
C PRO A 89 14.47 -1.64 -2.14
N VAL A 90 13.53 -2.31 -2.82
CA VAL A 90 13.80 -3.57 -3.51
C VAL A 90 14.78 -3.31 -4.65
N LYS A 91 15.78 -4.18 -4.81
CA LYS A 91 16.82 -3.95 -5.81
C LYS A 91 16.27 -4.20 -7.22
N PRO A 92 16.73 -3.47 -8.24
CA PRO A 92 16.27 -3.65 -9.62
C PRO A 92 16.33 -5.09 -10.13
N GLU A 93 17.39 -5.82 -9.77
CA GLU A 93 17.56 -7.23 -10.14
C GLU A 93 16.52 -8.17 -9.54
N GLU A 94 15.92 -7.81 -8.40
CA GLU A 94 14.90 -8.62 -7.72
C GLU A 94 13.50 -8.41 -8.32
N LEU A 95 13.24 -7.20 -8.82
CA LEU A 95 11.94 -6.81 -9.40
C LEU A 95 11.60 -7.62 -10.66
N VAL A 96 12.60 -7.99 -11.45
CA VAL A 96 12.43 -8.77 -12.68
C VAL A 96 11.77 -10.12 -12.40
N PHE A 97 12.03 -10.70 -11.23
CA PHE A 97 11.49 -12.01 -10.86
C PHE A 97 10.06 -11.96 -10.32
N LEU A 98 9.52 -10.77 -10.04
CA LEU A 98 8.17 -10.64 -9.51
C LEU A 98 7.10 -10.81 -10.59
N ASP A 99 7.39 -10.36 -11.81
CA ASP A 99 6.58 -10.57 -13.01
C ASP A 99 5.08 -10.29 -12.81
N TYR A 100 4.75 -9.21 -12.06
CA TYR A 100 3.35 -8.87 -11.76
C TYR A 100 2.53 -8.54 -13.00
N ALA A 101 3.17 -8.07 -14.08
CA ALA A 101 2.48 -7.78 -15.33
C ALA A 101 1.86 -9.06 -15.93
N SER A 102 2.48 -10.24 -15.76
CA SER A 102 1.98 -11.51 -16.32
C SER A 102 0.64 -11.97 -15.77
N VAL A 103 0.26 -11.49 -14.58
CA VAL A 103 -1.00 -11.85 -13.91
C VAL A 103 -2.09 -10.80 -14.10
N LEU A 104 -1.85 -9.77 -14.92
CA LEU A 104 -2.81 -8.71 -15.24
C LEU A 104 -3.40 -8.88 -16.64
N PRO A 105 -4.64 -8.39 -16.90
CA PRO A 105 -5.32 -8.62 -18.17
C PRO A 105 -4.64 -8.02 -19.40
N ASP A 106 -3.95 -6.88 -19.26
CA ASP A 106 -3.19 -6.22 -20.32
C ASP A 106 -1.71 -6.17 -19.91
N PHE A 107 -0.98 -7.21 -20.33
CA PHE A 107 0.43 -7.41 -20.01
C PHE A 107 1.30 -6.25 -20.46
N ASP A 108 1.18 -5.81 -21.72
CA ASP A 108 2.07 -4.79 -22.29
C ASP A 108 1.90 -3.45 -21.58
N THR A 109 0.66 -3.04 -21.32
CA THR A 109 0.38 -1.83 -20.54
C THR A 109 0.91 -1.97 -19.12
N ALA A 110 0.63 -3.08 -18.44
CA ALA A 110 1.09 -3.31 -17.07
C ALA A 110 2.62 -3.33 -16.95
N ALA A 111 3.31 -4.00 -17.87
CA ALA A 111 4.77 -4.08 -17.90
C ALA A 111 5.40 -2.71 -18.12
N ASN A 112 4.86 -1.91 -19.05
CA ASN A 112 5.34 -0.55 -19.30
C ASN A 112 5.16 0.36 -18.07
N VAL A 113 3.98 0.29 -17.42
CA VAL A 113 3.71 1.03 -16.18
C VAL A 113 4.67 0.61 -15.08
N PHE A 114 4.80 -0.69 -14.83
CA PHE A 114 5.66 -1.24 -13.78
C PHE A 114 7.12 -0.85 -13.97
N ASN A 115 7.65 -0.97 -15.20
CA ASN A 115 9.02 -0.57 -15.52
C ASN A 115 9.23 0.93 -15.30
N LYS A 116 8.30 1.76 -15.78
CA LYS A 116 8.40 3.21 -15.64
C LYS A 116 8.39 3.65 -14.17
N MET A 117 7.55 3.05 -13.33
CA MET A 117 7.51 3.34 -11.88
C MET A 117 8.85 3.08 -11.17
N HIS A 118 9.58 2.07 -11.61
CA HIS A 118 10.86 1.71 -11.01
C HIS A 118 12.04 2.51 -11.59
N GLN A 119 11.89 3.10 -12.77
CA GLN A 119 12.91 3.94 -13.42
C GLN A 119 12.86 5.42 -13.03
N VAL A 120 11.71 5.94 -12.55
CA VAL A 120 11.63 7.33 -12.12
C VAL A 120 12.44 7.60 -10.85
N ASP A 121 12.98 8.82 -10.76
CA ASP A 121 13.80 9.28 -9.64
C ASP A 121 13.04 9.21 -8.30
N TRP A 122 13.78 8.93 -7.24
CA TRP A 122 13.32 9.17 -5.86
C TRP A 122 13.21 10.66 -5.57
N GLU A 123 12.37 11.02 -4.60
CA GLU A 123 12.06 12.37 -4.13
C GLU A 123 11.43 13.33 -5.16
N LYS A 124 11.18 12.88 -6.39
CA LYS A 124 10.52 13.66 -7.45
C LYS A 124 9.18 13.05 -7.85
N SER A 125 8.19 13.90 -8.06
CA SER A 125 6.92 13.47 -8.66
C SER A 125 7.09 13.32 -10.17
N SER A 126 6.68 12.17 -10.70
CA SER A 126 6.79 11.81 -12.11
C SER A 126 5.46 11.27 -12.64
N ALA A 127 5.02 11.73 -13.81
CA ALA A 127 3.83 11.19 -14.46
C ALA A 127 4.12 9.78 -15.01
N ILE A 128 3.38 8.78 -14.55
CA ILE A 128 3.50 7.39 -15.02
C ILE A 128 2.51 7.14 -16.15
N THR A 129 1.25 7.49 -15.95
CA THR A 129 0.18 7.50 -16.96
C THR A 129 -0.43 8.90 -17.06
N SER A 130 -1.44 9.10 -17.92
CA SER A 130 -2.16 10.38 -18.02
C SER A 130 -2.91 10.76 -16.72
N ASN A 131 -3.30 9.76 -15.94
CA ASN A 131 -4.13 9.91 -14.75
C ASN A 131 -3.42 9.48 -13.46
N PHE A 132 -2.16 9.04 -13.52
CA PHE A 132 -1.40 8.60 -12.36
C PHE A 132 0.01 9.20 -12.36
N SER A 133 0.36 9.84 -11.25
CA SER A 133 1.72 10.31 -10.95
C SER A 133 2.25 9.62 -9.70
N LEU A 134 3.56 9.39 -9.67
CA LEU A 134 4.25 8.72 -8.58
C LEU A 134 5.38 9.59 -8.06
N LYS A 135 5.42 9.76 -6.74
CA LYS A 135 6.59 10.18 -5.98
C LYS A 135 7.01 9.03 -5.07
N LYS A 136 8.27 8.61 -5.16
CA LYS A 136 8.85 7.65 -4.21
C LYS A 136 9.71 8.40 -3.21
N GLN A 137 9.65 8.03 -1.93
CA GLN A 137 10.45 8.65 -0.88
C GLN A 137 11.26 7.63 -0.10
N GLU A 138 12.58 7.82 -0.06
CA GLU A 138 13.50 6.90 0.60
C GLU A 138 13.75 7.39 2.03
N LYS A 139 12.82 7.05 2.93
CA LYS A 139 12.85 7.48 4.32
C LYS A 139 12.11 6.50 5.22
N THR A 140 12.39 6.57 6.51
CA THR A 140 11.66 5.81 7.52
C THR A 140 10.27 6.42 7.78
N PHE A 141 9.33 5.61 8.28
CA PHE A 141 7.97 6.09 8.54
C PHE A 141 7.92 7.12 9.68
N GLN A 142 8.90 7.09 10.57
CA GLN A 142 9.10 8.04 11.65
C GLN A 142 9.44 9.45 11.12
N GLU A 143 10.02 9.56 9.93
CA GLU A 143 10.37 10.84 9.29
C GLU A 143 9.18 11.48 8.55
N ILE A 144 8.01 10.82 8.53
CA ILE A 144 6.79 11.39 7.96
C ILE A 144 6.32 12.55 8.85
N GLN A 145 6.13 13.71 8.21
CA GLN A 145 5.70 14.97 8.81
C GLN A 145 4.53 15.61 8.05
N ASP A 146 4.03 14.96 7.00
CA ASP A 146 2.95 15.45 6.17
C ASP A 146 1.70 15.77 7.01
N GLN A 147 1.01 16.84 6.67
CA GLN A 147 -0.20 17.34 7.35
C GLN A 147 -1.31 17.56 6.32
N ASP A 148 -2.49 17.00 6.57
CA ASP A 148 -3.69 17.17 5.74
C ASP A 148 -3.42 17.07 4.22
N THR A 149 -2.56 16.12 3.83
CA THR A 149 -2.02 16.01 2.48
C THR A 149 -2.71 14.92 1.67
N PHE A 150 -3.05 13.81 2.32
CA PHE A 150 -3.55 12.61 1.64
C PHE A 150 -5.04 12.39 1.89
N ASP A 151 -5.72 11.88 0.89
CA ASP A 151 -7.12 11.44 0.99
C ASP A 151 -7.20 9.96 1.40
N LEU A 152 -6.16 9.17 1.07
CA LEU A 152 -6.11 7.75 1.35
C LEU A 152 -4.69 7.31 1.74
N ILE A 153 -4.60 6.49 2.77
CA ILE A 153 -3.37 5.80 3.18
C ILE A 153 -3.54 4.30 2.99
N TYR A 154 -2.63 3.70 2.21
CA TYR A 154 -2.37 2.26 2.23
C TYR A 154 -1.32 1.97 3.30
N PHE A 155 -1.75 1.39 4.41
CA PHE A 155 -0.84 1.04 5.48
C PHE A 155 -0.38 -0.42 5.32
N ASP A 156 0.70 -0.61 4.57
CA ASP A 156 1.23 -1.91 4.14
C ASP A 156 2.63 -2.21 4.71
N ALA A 157 2.80 -1.91 6.00
CA ALA A 157 4.00 -2.30 6.73
C ALA A 157 4.03 -3.81 7.00
N PHE A 158 5.21 -4.39 7.25
CA PHE A 158 5.29 -5.75 7.77
C PHE A 158 4.55 -5.90 9.10
N GLY A 159 4.01 -7.09 9.34
CA GLY A 159 3.09 -7.31 10.44
C GLY A 159 3.70 -7.02 11.81
N ALA A 160 2.86 -6.60 12.76
CA ALA A 160 3.27 -6.21 14.13
C ALA A 160 3.99 -7.31 14.94
N ARG A 161 4.10 -8.53 14.43
CA ARG A 161 4.94 -9.58 15.02
C ARG A 161 6.43 -9.30 14.75
N VAL A 162 6.74 -8.83 13.54
CA VAL A 162 8.11 -8.63 13.05
C VAL A 162 8.55 -7.19 13.26
N GLN A 163 7.66 -6.23 13.04
CA GLN A 163 7.97 -4.80 13.20
C GLN A 163 6.94 -4.11 14.11
N PRO A 164 6.82 -4.49 15.39
CA PRO A 164 5.83 -3.92 16.32
C PRO A 164 5.90 -2.40 16.46
N GLU A 165 7.09 -1.81 16.31
CA GLU A 165 7.37 -0.38 16.38
C GLU A 165 6.58 0.44 15.35
N LEU A 166 6.20 -0.18 14.23
CA LEU A 166 5.43 0.47 13.17
C LEU A 166 3.92 0.51 13.48
N TRP A 167 3.45 -0.23 14.49
CA TRP A 167 2.03 -0.37 14.82
C TRP A 167 1.66 0.32 16.13
N THR A 168 2.35 1.42 16.42
CA THR A 168 2.23 2.20 17.66
C THR A 168 1.31 3.42 17.47
N GLU A 169 0.84 3.98 18.58
CA GLU A 169 0.09 5.23 18.59
C GLU A 169 0.88 6.38 17.95
N GLU A 170 2.20 6.43 18.15
CA GLU A 170 3.07 7.45 17.54
C GLU A 170 3.02 7.41 16.01
N ILE A 171 3.10 6.21 15.42
CA ILE A 171 3.02 6.05 13.96
C ILE A 171 1.61 6.36 13.47
N PHE A 172 0.57 5.87 14.15
CA PHE A 172 -0.80 6.19 13.74
C PHE A 172 -1.15 7.67 13.90
N LEU A 173 -0.54 8.39 14.85
CA LEU A 173 -0.71 9.84 14.97
C LEU A 173 -0.13 10.56 13.76
N LYS A 174 1.02 10.11 13.25
CA LYS A 174 1.57 10.63 11.98
C LYS A 174 0.59 10.39 10.84
N MET A 175 0.04 9.18 10.72
CA MET A 175 -0.94 8.86 9.66
C MET A 175 -2.22 9.70 9.78
N TYR A 176 -2.72 9.89 11.00
CA TYR A 176 -3.87 10.75 11.29
C TYR A 176 -3.61 12.21 10.87
N ASN A 177 -2.42 12.72 11.19
CA ASN A 177 -2.02 14.06 10.82
C ASN A 177 -1.86 14.21 9.30
N SER A 178 -1.30 13.22 8.63
CA SER A 178 -1.09 13.23 7.18
C SER A 178 -2.37 13.13 6.35
N LEU A 179 -3.44 12.56 6.89
CA LEU A 179 -4.75 12.50 6.24
C LEU A 179 -5.49 13.83 6.33
N LYS A 180 -6.16 14.22 5.26
CA LYS A 180 -7.18 15.28 5.25
C LYS A 180 -8.38 14.88 6.10
N LEU A 181 -9.23 15.85 6.44
CA LEU A 181 -10.58 15.57 6.92
C LEU A 181 -11.30 14.63 5.93
N ASN A 182 -12.01 13.64 6.45
CA ASN A 182 -12.61 12.53 5.70
C ASN A 182 -11.60 11.62 4.99
N GLY A 183 -10.32 11.69 5.37
CA GLY A 183 -9.28 10.81 4.87
C GLY A 183 -9.40 9.40 5.42
N VAL A 184 -9.04 8.42 4.58
CA VAL A 184 -9.17 6.99 4.87
C VAL A 184 -7.81 6.35 5.06
N LEU A 185 -7.68 5.43 6.01
CA LEU A 185 -6.55 4.51 6.11
C LEU A 185 -7.08 3.09 6.02
N VAL A 186 -6.43 2.25 5.22
CA VAL A 186 -6.76 0.83 5.10
C VAL A 186 -5.53 -0.06 5.31
N THR A 187 -5.72 -1.21 5.96
CA THR A 187 -4.65 -2.17 6.20
C THR A 187 -5.19 -3.60 6.29
N TYR A 188 -4.37 -4.58 5.91
CA TYR A 188 -4.69 -5.99 6.06
C TYR A 188 -4.72 -6.43 7.53
N ALA A 189 -4.09 -5.68 8.44
CA ALA A 189 -3.96 -6.08 9.84
C ALA A 189 -5.28 -5.92 10.60
N ALA A 190 -5.60 -6.88 11.47
CA ALA A 190 -6.80 -6.85 12.31
C ALA A 190 -6.53 -7.10 13.81
N LYS A 191 -5.27 -7.01 14.24
CA LYS A 191 -4.93 -7.20 15.66
C LYS A 191 -5.63 -6.15 16.54
N GLY A 192 -6.12 -6.59 17.70
CA GLY A 192 -6.81 -5.71 18.64
C GLY A 192 -5.97 -4.53 19.15
N SER A 193 -4.64 -4.72 19.26
CA SER A 193 -3.71 -3.64 19.61
C SER A 193 -3.65 -2.55 18.55
N VAL A 194 -3.59 -2.93 17.27
CA VAL A 194 -3.58 -2.01 16.12
C VAL A 194 -4.83 -1.14 16.12
N ARG A 195 -6.01 -1.77 16.25
CA ARG A 195 -7.28 -1.05 16.34
C ARG A 195 -7.30 -0.03 17.49
N ARG A 196 -6.86 -0.44 18.70
CA ARG A 196 -6.83 0.46 19.85
C ARG A 196 -5.87 1.64 19.63
N ALA A 197 -4.71 1.40 19.03
CA ALA A 197 -3.75 2.45 18.75
C ALA A 197 -4.30 3.47 17.73
N MET A 198 -4.97 3.01 16.67
CA MET A 198 -5.68 3.90 15.74
C MET A 198 -6.80 4.70 16.43
N GLN A 199 -7.58 4.07 17.29
CA GLN A 199 -8.66 4.76 18.03
C GLN A 199 -8.13 5.80 19.01
N ALA A 200 -6.99 5.52 19.67
CA ALA A 200 -6.37 6.43 20.64
C ALA A 200 -5.95 7.77 20.01
N VAL A 201 -5.58 7.76 18.72
CA VAL A 201 -5.20 8.99 17.99
C VAL A 201 -6.36 9.69 17.30
N GLY A 202 -7.60 9.17 17.45
CA GLY A 202 -8.82 9.83 16.97
C GLY A 202 -9.50 9.19 15.75
N PHE A 203 -8.97 8.09 15.20
CA PHE A 203 -9.63 7.43 14.07
C PHE A 203 -10.97 6.78 14.47
N SER A 204 -11.97 6.93 13.58
CA SER A 204 -13.14 6.05 13.57
C SER A 204 -12.77 4.75 12.85
N VAL A 205 -12.65 3.65 13.59
CA VAL A 205 -12.15 2.36 13.06
C VAL A 205 -13.27 1.31 12.97
N GLU A 206 -13.39 0.69 11.80
CA GLU A 206 -14.29 -0.44 11.54
C GLU A 206 -13.51 -1.71 11.19
N ARG A 207 -14.17 -2.86 11.41
CA ARG A 207 -13.68 -4.18 10.98
C ARG A 207 -14.43 -4.60 9.73
N LEU A 208 -13.69 -5.03 8.73
CA LEU A 208 -14.23 -5.51 7.46
C LEU A 208 -13.83 -6.97 7.24
N PRO A 209 -14.57 -7.72 6.40
CA PRO A 209 -14.14 -9.04 5.96
C PRO A 209 -12.73 -8.98 5.36
N GLY A 210 -11.84 -9.86 5.81
CA GLY A 210 -10.46 -9.92 5.34
C GLY A 210 -10.33 -10.54 3.93
N PRO A 211 -9.14 -10.40 3.31
CA PRO A 211 -8.81 -11.10 2.06
C PRO A 211 -8.69 -12.63 2.29
N PRO A 212 -8.59 -13.45 1.23
CA PRO A 212 -8.37 -14.89 1.35
C PRO A 212 -7.26 -15.26 2.34
N GLY A 213 -7.58 -16.12 3.31
CA GLY A 213 -6.68 -16.51 4.39
C GLY A 213 -6.71 -15.63 5.64
N LYS A 214 -7.41 -14.48 5.63
CA LYS A 214 -7.59 -13.60 6.79
C LYS A 214 -9.09 -13.39 7.08
N ARG A 215 -9.48 -13.44 8.35
CA ARG A 215 -10.89 -13.27 8.76
C ARG A 215 -11.36 -11.83 8.68
N GLU A 216 -10.51 -10.92 9.15
CA GLU A 216 -10.84 -9.51 9.28
C GLU A 216 -9.68 -8.67 8.77
N MET A 217 -10.00 -7.43 8.40
CA MET A 217 -9.07 -6.34 8.12
C MET A 217 -9.62 -5.04 8.75
N LEU A 218 -8.84 -3.96 8.72
CA LEU A 218 -9.26 -2.68 9.31
C LEU A 218 -9.32 -1.57 8.27
N ARG A 219 -10.34 -0.72 8.43
CA ARG A 219 -10.44 0.60 7.80
C ARG A 219 -10.66 1.65 8.88
N ALA A 220 -9.99 2.78 8.74
CA ALA A 220 -10.02 3.89 9.65
C ALA A 220 -10.34 5.18 8.90
N VAL A 221 -11.16 6.06 9.48
CA VAL A 221 -11.54 7.34 8.87
C VAL A 221 -11.25 8.48 9.84
N LYS A 222 -10.61 9.55 9.34
CA LYS A 222 -10.44 10.83 10.05
C LYS A 222 -11.73 11.65 9.88
N LYS A 223 -12.42 11.93 10.97
CA LYS A 223 -13.68 12.70 11.00
C LYS A 223 -13.48 14.09 11.60
#